data_AF-A0A1J0LLT6-F1
#
_entry.id   AF-A0A1J0LLT6-F1
#
_cell.length_a   1.000
_cell.length_b   1.000
_cell.length_c   1.000
_cell.angle_alpha   90.00
_cell.angle_beta   90.00
_cell.angle_gamma   90.00
#
_symmetry.space_group_name_H-M   'P 1'
#
loop_
_entity.id
_entity.type
_entity.pdbx_description
1 polymer ?
#
loop_
_entity_poly.entity_id
_entity_poly.type
_entity_poly.pdbx_seq_one_letter_code
_entity_poly.pdbx_strand_id
1 'polypeptide(L)' 'MTKYNLNTIGELKAPTNKRLYDGAPYAILIIRSENKEIKSCGFDHGEPPQELKKLVDEIIRIGNSKK' A
#
# COMPACT_ATOMS: atom_id res chain seq x y z
N MET A 1 -2.94 3.40 -19.08
CA MET A 1 -1.85 2.91 -18.20
C MET A 1 -1.62 3.93 -17.11
N THR A 2 -1.88 3.59 -15.84
CA THR A 2 -1.58 4.48 -14.70
C THR A 2 -0.07 4.42 -14.45
N LYS A 3 0.63 5.55 -14.58
CA LYS A 3 2.06 5.64 -14.24
C LYS A 3 2.18 5.92 -12.75
N TYR A 4 2.84 5.01 -12.02
CA TYR A 4 3.19 5.22 -10.61
C TYR A 4 4.53 5.94 -10.52
N ASN A 5 4.56 7.09 -9.84
CA ASN A 5 5.83 7.70 -9.48
C ASN A 5 6.38 7.00 -8.23
N LEU A 6 7.30 6.06 -8.44
CA LEU A 6 7.88 5.27 -7.37
C LEU A 6 8.66 6.09 -6.34
N ASN A 7 9.12 7.30 -6.71
CA ASN A 7 9.89 8.15 -5.80
C ASN A 7 9.00 8.86 -4.75
N THR A 8 7.71 9.03 -5.03
CA THR A 8 6.77 9.77 -4.16
C THR A 8 5.84 8.83 -3.38
N ILE A 9 6.01 7.51 -3.49
CA ILE A 9 5.14 6.52 -2.82
C ILE A 9 5.19 6.66 -1.28
N GLY A 10 6.35 7.02 -0.74
CA GLY A 10 6.52 7.25 0.70
C GLY A 10 5.82 8.52 1.22
N GLU A 11 5.53 9.48 0.34
CA GLU A 11 4.96 10.79 0.68
C GLU A 11 3.42 10.80 0.62
N LEU A 12 2.82 9.71 0.15
CA LEU A 12 1.38 9.56 0.09
C LEU A 12 0.76 9.63 1.49
N LYS A 13 -0.49 10.08 1.58
CA LYS A 13 -1.22 10.16 2.84
C LYS A 13 -2.13 8.97 3.00
N ALA A 14 -2.11 8.35 4.18
CA ALA A 14 -3.11 7.37 4.54
C ALA A 14 -4.50 8.04 4.55
N PRO A 15 -5.54 7.40 3.96
CA PRO A 15 -6.90 7.94 3.97
C PRO A 15 -7.49 8.05 5.39
N THR A 16 -7.09 7.12 6.26
CA THR A 16 -7.56 7.00 7.63
C THR A 16 -6.42 6.68 8.60
N ASN A 17 -6.68 6.89 9.90
CA ASN A 17 -5.78 6.60 11.02
C ASN A 17 -6.46 5.71 12.08
N LYS A 18 -7.42 4.89 11.65
CA LYS A 18 -8.22 4.00 12.51
C LYS A 18 -7.34 3.10 13.38
N ARG A 19 -6.18 2.64 12.86
CA ARG A 19 -5.14 1.94 13.61
C ARG A 19 -4.75 2.56 14.96
N LEU A 20 -4.90 3.88 15.11
CA LEU A 20 -4.56 4.60 16.35
C LEU A 20 -5.70 4.61 17.39
N TYR A 21 -6.93 4.29 16.99
CA TYR A 21 -8.14 4.47 17.80
C TYR A 21 -8.93 3.17 18.01
N ASP A 22 -9.09 2.37 16.95
CA ASP A 22 -9.93 1.15 16.96
C ASP A 22 -9.12 -0.13 16.74
N GLY A 23 -7.80 -0.02 16.66
CA GLY A 23 -6.91 -1.16 16.46
C GLY A 23 -6.97 -1.76 15.06
N ALA A 24 -7.40 -1.02 14.04
CA ALA A 24 -7.32 -1.49 12.65
C ALA A 24 -5.90 -1.99 12.30
N PRO A 25 -5.75 -3.09 11.54
CA PRO A 25 -4.45 -3.65 11.23
C PRO A 25 -3.57 -2.66 10.45
N TYR A 26 -2.30 -2.57 10.82
CA TYR A 26 -1.33 -1.69 10.15
C TYR A 26 -0.73 -2.35 8.91
N ALA A 27 -0.67 -1.62 7.79
CA ALA A 27 -0.12 -2.10 6.53
C ALA A 27 0.93 -1.13 5.94
N ILE A 28 1.95 -1.70 5.29
CA ILE A 28 2.96 -1.00 4.48
C ILE A 28 3.13 -1.77 3.17
N LEU A 29 3.16 -1.06 2.04
CA LEU A 29 3.58 -1.63 0.76
C LEU A 29 5.10 -1.48 0.60
N ILE A 30 5.78 -2.59 0.34
CA ILE A 30 7.21 -2.61 0.06
C ILE A 30 7.42 -3.15 -1.35
N ILE A 31 8.10 -2.37 -2.20
CA ILE A 31 8.52 -2.77 -3.55
C ILE A 31 10.04 -2.96 -3.51
N ARG A 32 10.51 -4.16 -3.87
CA ARG A 32 11.93 -4.50 -3.91
C ARG A 32 12.35 -4.80 -5.34
N SER A 33 13.40 -4.13 -5.80
CA SER A 33 14.20 -4.52 -6.95
C SER A 33 15.65 -4.71 -6.50
N GLU A 34 16.48 -5.37 -7.32
CA GLU A 34 17.85 -5.78 -6.95
C GLU A 34 18.66 -4.71 -6.22
N ASN A 35 18.50 -3.43 -6.59
CA ASN A 35 19.24 -2.31 -6.00
C ASN A 35 18.35 -1.27 -5.29
N LYS A 36 17.04 -1.50 -5.12
CA LYS A 36 16.13 -0.50 -4.54
C LYS A 36 15.02 -1.12 -3.71
N GLU A 37 14.87 -0.61 -2.49
CA GLU A 37 13.69 -0.85 -1.65
C GLU A 37 12.89 0.46 -1.56
N ILE A 38 11.61 0.40 -1.90
CA ILE A 38 10.69 1.54 -1.84
C ILE A 38 9.58 1.17 -0.87
N LYS A 39 9.37 2.01 0.14
CA LYS A 39 8.31 1.84 1.13
C LYS A 39 7.26 2.91 0.94
N SER A 40 5.99 2.52 1.04
CA SER A 40 4.90 3.48 1.20
C SER A 40 4.87 4.06 2.61
N CYS A 41 4.07 5.10 2.78
CA CYS A 41 3.56 5.44 4.10
C CYS A 41 2.83 4.25 4.73
N GLY A 42 2.72 4.24 6.05
CA GLY A 42 1.87 3.28 6.75
C GLY A 42 0.39 3.68 6.66
N PHE A 43 -0.48 2.70 6.43
CA PHE A 43 -1.92 2.92 6.27
C PHE A 43 -2.74 1.82 6.97
N ASP A 44 -4.05 2.03 7.08
CA ASP A 44 -4.97 1.05 7.66
C ASP A 44 -5.22 -0.05 6.62
N HIS A 45 -5.10 -1.32 7.02
CA HIS A 45 -5.35 -2.45 6.14
C HIS A 45 -6.79 -2.38 5.57
N GLY A 46 -6.91 -2.50 4.24
CA GLY A 46 -8.17 -2.29 3.52
C GLY A 46 -8.42 -0.85 3.04
N GLU A 47 -7.66 0.13 3.57
CA GLU A 47 -7.76 1.55 3.24
C GLU A 47 -6.39 2.10 2.78
N PRO A 48 -5.82 1.60 1.67
CA PRO A 48 -4.57 2.14 1.12
C PRO A 48 -4.77 3.56 0.56
N PRO A 49 -3.70 4.37 0.45
CA PRO A 49 -3.74 5.64 -0.29
C PRO A 49 -4.38 5.46 -1.69
N GLN A 50 -5.16 6.44 -2.13
CA GLN A 50 -5.97 6.36 -3.36
C GLN A 50 -5.13 5.96 -4.58
N GLU A 51 -3.92 6.51 -4.68
CA GLU A 51 -2.96 6.22 -5.71
C GLU A 51 -2.56 4.74 -5.68
N LEU A 52 -2.33 4.16 -4.50
CA LEU A 52 -1.89 2.76 -4.35
C LEU A 52 -3.04 1.74 -4.42
N LYS A 53 -4.29 2.17 -4.27
CA LYS A 53 -5.45 1.28 -4.13
C LYS A 53 -5.50 0.18 -5.19
N LYS A 54 -5.42 0.56 -6.46
CA LYS A 54 -5.49 -0.40 -7.58
C LYS A 54 -4.36 -1.44 -7.54
N LEU A 55 -3.14 -1.03 -7.16
CA LEU A 55 -1.99 -1.93 -7.06
C LEU A 55 -2.14 -2.88 -5.87
N VAL A 56 -2.53 -2.36 -4.71
CA VAL A 56 -2.72 -3.15 -3.49
C VAL A 56 -3.84 -4.17 -3.68
N ASP A 57 -4.97 -3.76 -4.25
CA ASP A 57 -6.11 -4.65 -4.53
C ASP A 57 -5.70 -5.80 -5.46
N GLU A 58 -4.91 -5.52 -6.50
CA GLU A 58 -4.43 -6.53 -7.45
C GLU A 58 -3.43 -7.52 -6.81
N ILE A 59 -2.52 -7.04 -5.96
CA ILE A 59 -1.59 -7.90 -5.20
C ILE A 59 -2.38 -8.85 -4.29
N ILE A 60 -3.37 -8.34 -3.56
CA ILE A 60 -4.24 -9.16 -2.69
C ILE A 60 -5.02 -10.17 -3.52
N ARG A 61 -5.58 -9.75 -4.66
CA ARG A 61 -6.32 -10.63 -5.58
C ARG A 61 -5.46 -11.80 -6.05
N ILE A 62 -4.22 -11.52 -6.48
CA ILE A 62 -3.26 -12.55 -6.94
C ILE A 62 -2.84 -13.48 -5.78
N GLY A 63 -2.62 -12.92 -4.58
CA GLY A 63 -2.31 -13.70 -3.39
C GLY A 63 -3.43 -14.66 -3.01
N ASN A 64 -4.69 -14.22 -3.13
CA ASN A 64 -5.87 -15.00 -2.81
C ASN A 64 -6.30 -15.96 -3.93
N SER A 65 -5.90 -15.72 -5.19
CA SER A 65 -6.27 -16.58 -6.33
C SER A 65 -5.54 -17.92 -6.38
N LYS A 66 -4.61 -18.19 -5.45
CA LYS A 66 -3.96 -19.49 -5.29
C LYS A 66 -4.70 -20.43 -4.31
N LYS A 67 -5.95 -20.12 -3.97
CA LYS A 67 -6.83 -21.03 -3.23
C LYS A 67 -7.53 -22.01 -4.16
#